data_AF-A0A2A9FCG9-F1
#
_entry.id   AF-A0A2A9FCG9-F1
#
_cell.length_a   1.000
_cell.length_b   1.000
_cell.length_c   1.000
_cell.angle_alpha   90.00
_cell.angle_beta   90.00
_cell.angle_gamma   90.00
#
_symmetry.space_group_name_H-M   'P 1'
#
loop_
_entity.id
_entity.type
_entity.pdbx_description
1 polymer ?
#
loop_
_entity_poly.entity_id
_entity_poly.type
_entity_poly.pdbx_seq_one_letter_code
_entity_poly.pdbx_strand_id
1 'polypeptide(L)'
;MTPDDAAERLRALRAEAASLPTSTSSAEFSSWHLRVRSVLNRVLGETHHITEGFSDIRWTPAAYTLGDASAFTDTFRATIPEAQGVLDAAIAELDFLADDTPIADESGVDPELWEHVAPEIRAGAWGKVASQAVIFTEDRVRKWAGRPVGEIGKDLAVATFGKAGQFQMGKTEGENEGWQLFAQGIARALRNVDAHRIQDRPDHKRYALGLVGACSLLLTQMRYEHGNRFKDTAPASSGSE
;
A
#
# COMPACT_ATOMS: atom_id res chain seq x y z
N MET A 1 -4.87 13.14 -7.80
CA MET A 1 -3.92 13.46 -6.74
C MET A 1 -3.97 12.26 -5.83
N THR A 2 -2.85 11.53 -5.74
CA THR A 2 -2.74 10.37 -4.85
C THR A 2 -2.63 10.84 -3.39
N PRO A 3 -2.87 9.96 -2.40
CA PRO A 3 -2.61 10.29 -0.99
C PRO A 3 -1.17 10.76 -0.73
N ASP A 4 -0.19 10.12 -1.37
CA ASP A 4 1.23 10.48 -1.25
C ASP A 4 1.52 11.89 -1.81
N ASP A 5 1.01 12.20 -3.02
CA ASP A 5 1.14 13.53 -3.63
C ASP A 5 0.50 14.61 -2.74
N ALA A 6 -0.62 14.27 -2.10
CA ALA A 6 -1.35 15.16 -1.22
C ALA A 6 -0.58 15.41 0.08
N ALA A 7 -0.03 14.36 0.69
CA ALA A 7 0.76 14.43 1.90
C ALA A 7 2.03 15.26 1.67
N GLU A 8 2.75 15.07 0.56
CA GLU A 8 3.91 15.89 0.20
C GLU A 8 3.53 17.37 0.04
N ARG A 9 2.42 17.65 -0.65
CA ARG A 9 1.94 19.02 -0.84
C ARG A 9 1.51 19.68 0.47
N LEU A 10 0.88 18.95 1.39
CA LEU A 10 0.52 19.46 2.71
C LEU A 10 1.76 19.70 3.58
N ARG A 11 2.80 18.86 3.51
CA ARG A 11 4.08 19.09 4.20
C ARG A 11 4.73 20.40 3.75
N ALA A 12 4.73 20.67 2.43
CA ALA A 12 5.23 21.94 1.89
C ALA A 12 4.42 23.15 2.40
N LEU A 13 3.08 23.07 2.37
CA LEU A 13 2.20 24.13 2.86
C LEU A 13 2.32 24.35 4.38
N ARG A 14 2.54 23.28 5.14
CA ARG A 14 2.80 23.33 6.59
C ARG A 14 4.11 24.07 6.89
N ALA A 15 5.16 23.80 6.14
CA ALA A 15 6.43 24.51 6.27
C ALA A 15 6.30 25.99 5.87
N GLU A 16 5.55 26.28 4.81
CA GLU A 16 5.27 27.64 4.33
C GLU A 16 4.56 28.50 5.40
N ALA A 17 3.69 27.90 6.22
CA ALA A 17 2.91 28.60 7.24
C ALA A 17 3.77 29.45 8.20
N ALA A 18 4.94 28.96 8.61
CA ALA A 18 5.83 29.67 9.52
C ALA A 18 6.44 30.96 8.93
N SER A 19 6.40 31.10 7.60
CA SER A 19 6.97 32.23 6.86
C SER A 19 5.93 33.25 6.39
N LEU A 20 4.66 33.04 6.72
CA LEU A 20 3.57 33.92 6.29
C LEU A 20 3.69 35.31 6.90
N PRO A 21 3.33 36.37 6.14
CA PRO A 21 3.13 37.70 6.72
C PRO A 21 2.08 37.64 7.83
N THR A 22 2.26 38.46 8.87
CA THR A 22 1.36 38.52 10.04
C THR A 22 0.07 39.30 9.76
N SER A 23 -0.55 39.02 8.62
CA SER A 23 -1.77 39.68 8.18
C SER A 23 -2.63 38.73 7.34
N THR A 24 -3.89 38.60 7.75
CA THR A 24 -4.92 37.85 7.02
C THR A 24 -5.34 38.52 5.72
N SER A 25 -5.01 39.80 5.52
CA SER A 25 -5.27 40.53 4.27
C SER A 25 -4.11 40.45 3.27
N SER A 26 -3.00 39.79 3.63
CA SER A 26 -1.89 39.59 2.70
C SER A 26 -2.28 38.64 1.55
N ALA A 27 -1.70 38.89 0.37
CA ALA A 27 -1.94 38.04 -0.80
C ALA A 27 -1.35 36.64 -0.58
N GLU A 28 -0.22 36.57 0.13
CA GLU A 28 0.48 35.36 0.52
C GLU A 28 -0.40 34.48 1.41
N PHE A 29 -0.96 35.05 2.49
CA PHE A 29 -1.90 34.32 3.37
C PHE A 29 -3.12 33.84 2.59
N SER A 30 -3.74 34.71 1.79
CA SER A 30 -4.94 34.37 1.02
C SER A 30 -4.68 33.22 0.05
N SER A 31 -3.55 33.26 -0.67
CA SER A 31 -3.11 32.20 -1.58
C SER A 31 -2.82 30.89 -0.85
N TRP A 32 -2.07 30.96 0.25
CA TRP A 32 -1.76 29.79 1.08
C TRP A 32 -3.03 29.14 1.62
N HIS A 33 -3.93 29.92 2.21
CA HIS A 33 -5.19 29.44 2.79
C HIS A 33 -6.07 28.74 1.75
N LEU A 34 -6.19 29.31 0.55
CA LEU A 34 -6.95 28.69 -0.55
C LEU A 34 -6.29 27.40 -1.06
N ARG A 35 -4.95 27.36 -1.17
CA ARG A 35 -4.22 26.15 -1.56
C ARG A 35 -4.43 25.03 -0.56
N VAL A 36 -4.35 25.33 0.74
CA VAL A 36 -4.61 24.35 1.81
C VAL A 36 -6.04 23.81 1.71
N ARG A 37 -7.05 24.69 1.69
CA ARG A 37 -8.47 24.28 1.56
C ARG A 37 -8.70 23.44 0.31
N SER A 38 -8.12 23.82 -0.82
CA SER A 38 -8.26 23.06 -2.07
C SER A 38 -7.67 21.65 -1.97
N VAL A 39 -6.56 21.47 -1.25
CA VAL A 39 -5.98 20.14 -1.05
C VAL A 39 -6.86 19.34 -0.10
N LEU A 40 -7.21 19.88 1.07
CA LEU A 40 -8.03 19.19 2.08
C LEU A 40 -9.40 18.76 1.51
N ASN A 41 -10.13 19.67 0.87
CA ASN A 41 -11.42 19.37 0.25
C ASN A 41 -11.33 18.25 -0.80
N ARG A 42 -10.22 18.20 -1.54
CA ARG A 42 -10.05 17.24 -2.63
C ARG A 42 -9.67 15.85 -2.14
N VAL A 43 -9.04 15.73 -0.97
CA VAL A 43 -8.44 14.47 -0.50
C VAL A 43 -9.20 13.86 0.67
N LEU A 44 -9.72 14.67 1.58
CA LEU A 44 -10.52 14.22 2.72
C LEU A 44 -12.02 14.47 2.51
N GLY A 45 -12.38 15.45 1.68
CA GLY A 45 -13.75 15.90 1.48
C GLY A 45 -14.09 17.12 2.33
N GLU A 46 -15.13 17.85 1.92
CA GLU A 46 -15.55 19.11 2.55
C GLU A 46 -16.10 18.91 3.97
N THR A 47 -16.85 17.83 4.20
CA THR A 47 -17.48 17.51 5.50
C THR A 47 -16.57 16.69 6.41
N HIS A 48 -15.28 16.60 6.08
CA HIS A 48 -14.34 15.85 6.89
C HIS A 48 -13.92 16.68 8.10
N HIS A 49 -13.89 16.07 9.29
CA HIS A 49 -13.64 16.80 10.54
C HIS A 49 -12.32 17.60 10.55
N ILE A 50 -11.27 17.13 9.85
CA ILE A 50 -10.01 17.88 9.68
C ILE A 50 -10.19 19.09 8.73
N THR A 51 -10.95 18.92 7.65
CA THR A 51 -11.25 19.99 6.70
C THR A 51 -12.11 21.09 7.34
N GLU A 52 -13.11 20.69 8.12
CA GLU A 52 -13.94 21.59 8.93
C GLU A 52 -13.08 22.27 10.00
N GLY A 53 -12.26 21.50 10.71
CA GLY A 53 -11.32 22.02 11.71
C GLY A 53 -10.39 23.10 11.16
N PHE A 54 -9.86 22.92 9.94
CA PHE A 54 -9.05 23.97 9.28
C PHE A 54 -9.88 25.22 8.93
N SER A 55 -11.13 25.02 8.48
CA SER A 55 -12.01 26.11 8.05
C SER A 55 -12.51 26.95 9.23
N ASP A 56 -12.59 26.37 10.42
CA ASP A 56 -13.06 27.01 11.65
C ASP A 56 -11.97 27.79 12.40
N ILE A 57 -10.71 27.71 11.94
CA ILE A 57 -9.59 28.42 12.54
C ILE A 57 -9.84 29.93 12.53
N ARG A 58 -9.80 30.55 13.71
CA ARG A 58 -9.98 31.99 13.86
C ARG A 58 -8.64 32.71 13.81
N TRP A 59 -8.38 33.33 12.67
CA TRP A 59 -7.16 34.10 12.41
C TRP A 59 -7.21 35.56 12.93
N THR A 60 -8.31 35.95 13.58
CA THR A 60 -8.52 37.31 14.08
C THR A 60 -9.10 37.28 15.49
N PRO A 61 -8.79 38.27 16.33
CA PRO A 61 -9.24 38.30 17.72
C PRO A 61 -10.76 38.43 17.80
N ALA A 62 -11.38 37.70 18.73
CA ALA A 62 -12.83 37.74 18.97
C ALA A 62 -13.31 39.07 19.56
N ALA A 63 -12.42 39.79 20.26
CA ALA A 63 -12.65 41.12 20.78
C ALA A 63 -11.34 41.92 20.69
N TYR A 64 -11.42 43.17 20.28
CA TYR A 64 -10.27 44.07 20.20
C TYR A 64 -10.67 45.51 20.52
N THR A 65 -9.72 46.29 20.99
CA THR A 65 -9.90 47.73 21.21
C THR A 65 -9.56 48.48 19.93
N LEU A 66 -10.33 49.52 19.59
CA LEU A 66 -10.07 50.34 18.41
C LEU A 66 -8.64 50.93 18.49
N GLY A 67 -7.80 50.64 17.50
CA GLY A 67 -6.40 51.10 17.44
C GLY A 67 -5.35 50.07 17.90
N ASP A 68 -5.75 48.91 18.41
CA ASP A 68 -4.83 47.85 18.84
C ASP A 68 -4.49 46.89 17.68
N ALA A 69 -3.55 47.30 16.82
CA ALA A 69 -3.06 46.47 15.72
C ALA A 69 -2.19 45.29 16.20
N SER A 70 -1.62 45.37 17.40
CA SER A 70 -0.84 44.29 18.02
C SER A 70 -1.71 43.06 18.28
N ALA A 71 -2.95 43.23 18.75
CA ALA A 71 -3.87 42.13 19.00
C ALA A 71 -4.11 41.23 17.78
N PHE A 72 -4.17 41.80 16.57
CA PHE A 72 -4.30 41.03 15.32
C PHE A 72 -3.03 40.27 14.98
N THR A 73 -1.86 40.91 15.14
CA THR A 73 -0.55 40.30 14.90
C THR A 73 -0.29 39.13 15.85
N ASP A 74 -0.61 39.32 17.12
CA ASP A 74 -0.40 38.33 18.18
C ASP A 74 -1.35 37.15 18.03
N THR A 75 -2.63 37.42 17.72
CA THR A 75 -3.59 36.35 17.40
C THR A 75 -3.10 35.54 16.22
N PHE A 76 -2.72 36.20 15.11
CA PHE A 76 -2.23 35.51 13.91
C PHE A 76 -1.03 34.59 14.23
N ARG A 77 -0.03 35.10 14.96
CA ARG A 77 1.14 34.31 15.37
C ARG A 77 0.77 33.11 16.24
N ALA A 78 -0.17 33.30 17.16
CA ALA A 78 -0.65 32.22 18.03
C ALA A 78 -1.46 31.15 17.27
N THR A 79 -2.09 31.52 16.15
CA THR A 79 -2.88 30.61 15.31
C THR A 79 -2.02 29.75 14.36
N ILE A 80 -0.80 30.17 14.02
CA ILE A 80 0.07 29.38 13.13
C ILE A 80 0.34 27.95 13.64
N PRO A 81 0.71 27.73 14.92
CA PRO A 81 0.86 26.38 15.46
C PRO A 81 -0.42 25.54 15.39
N GLU A 82 -1.60 26.15 15.59
CA GLU A 82 -2.89 25.46 15.48
C GLU A 82 -3.13 24.98 14.04
N ALA A 83 -2.94 25.87 13.06
CA ALA A 83 -3.06 25.51 11.66
C ALA A 83 -2.05 24.44 11.24
N GLN A 84 -0.80 24.53 11.71
CA GLN A 84 0.20 23.48 11.48
C GLN A 84 -0.21 22.15 12.11
N GLY A 85 -0.80 22.15 13.30
CA GLY A 85 -1.34 20.95 13.95
C GLY A 85 -2.47 20.28 13.17
N VAL A 86 -3.38 21.08 12.58
CA VAL A 86 -4.44 20.55 11.70
C VAL A 86 -3.85 19.94 10.43
N LEU A 87 -2.82 20.56 9.85
CA LEU A 87 -2.11 19.99 8.70
C LEU A 87 -1.33 18.73 9.05
N ASP A 88 -0.74 18.67 10.24
CA ASP A 88 -0.08 17.46 10.74
C ASP A 88 -1.07 16.30 10.91
N ALA A 89 -2.28 16.59 11.42
CA ALA A 89 -3.34 15.59 11.50
C ALA A 89 -3.77 15.11 10.09
N ALA A 90 -3.93 16.02 9.14
CA ALA A 90 -4.26 15.67 7.75
C ALA A 90 -3.17 14.80 7.10
N ILE A 91 -1.89 15.14 7.30
CA ILE A 91 -0.75 14.37 6.79
C ILE A 91 -0.75 12.98 7.42
N ALA A 92 -0.94 12.88 8.73
CA ALA A 92 -0.98 11.60 9.43
C ALA A 92 -2.14 10.72 8.97
N GLU A 93 -3.31 11.28 8.71
CA GLU A 93 -4.45 10.54 8.18
C GLU A 93 -4.23 10.07 6.74
N LEU A 94 -3.59 10.90 5.89
CA LEU A 94 -3.23 10.49 4.54
C LEU A 94 -2.14 9.43 4.53
N ASP A 95 -1.15 9.54 5.41
CA ASP A 95 -0.11 8.53 5.61
C ASP A 95 -0.75 7.23 6.14
N PHE A 96 -1.73 7.33 7.06
CA PHE A 96 -2.51 6.18 7.52
C PHE A 96 -3.30 5.56 6.36
N LEU A 97 -4.04 6.34 5.55
CA LEU A 97 -4.76 5.82 4.37
C LEU A 97 -3.83 5.24 3.28
N ALA A 98 -2.57 5.69 3.23
CA ALA A 98 -1.53 5.12 2.38
C ALA A 98 -0.96 3.82 2.96
N ASP A 99 -0.93 3.68 4.29
CA ASP A 99 -0.46 2.51 5.03
C ASP A 99 -1.56 1.47 5.33
N ASP A 100 -2.84 1.84 5.35
CA ASP A 100 -4.00 1.00 5.72
C ASP A 100 -4.44 0.07 4.58
N THR A 101 -3.45 -0.43 3.84
CA THR A 101 -3.61 -1.64 3.05
C THR A 101 -2.65 -2.72 3.58
N PRO A 102 -2.84 -3.29 4.79
CA PRO A 102 -2.16 -4.52 5.15
C PRO A 102 -2.90 -5.68 4.47
N ILE A 103 -2.75 -5.83 3.16
CA ILE A 103 -3.10 -7.09 2.48
C ILE A 103 -2.07 -8.18 2.85
N ALA A 104 -0.96 -7.81 3.46
CA ALA A 104 0.14 -8.70 3.84
C ALA A 104 0.85 -8.20 5.10
N ASP A 105 0.28 -8.44 6.28
CA ASP A 105 1.09 -8.53 7.50
C ASP A 105 1.61 -9.98 7.65
N GLU A 106 2.56 -10.20 8.57
CA GLU A 106 3.13 -11.53 8.85
C GLU A 106 2.05 -12.58 9.17
N SER A 107 0.89 -12.16 9.68
CA SER A 107 -0.20 -13.06 10.06
C SER A 107 -1.14 -13.41 8.89
N GLY A 108 -1.18 -12.58 7.84
CA GLY A 108 -2.01 -12.76 6.65
C GLY A 108 -1.30 -13.41 5.46
N VAL A 109 0.02 -13.60 5.52
CA VAL A 109 0.83 -14.23 4.47
C VAL A 109 1.28 -15.63 4.87
N ASP A 110 1.39 -16.56 3.92
CA ASP A 110 2.03 -17.86 4.15
C ASP A 110 3.39 -17.64 4.83
N PRO A 111 3.69 -18.28 5.98
CA PRO A 111 4.88 -17.95 6.77
C PRO A 111 6.20 -18.11 6.02
N GLU A 112 6.31 -19.14 5.17
CA GLU A 112 7.54 -19.36 4.41
C GLU A 112 7.68 -18.34 3.27
N LEU A 113 6.55 -17.97 2.63
CA LEU A 113 6.54 -16.89 1.65
C LEU A 113 6.92 -15.56 2.31
N TRP A 114 6.38 -15.25 3.49
CA TRP A 114 6.70 -14.04 4.23
C TRP A 114 8.18 -13.97 4.58
N GLU A 115 8.74 -15.04 5.14
CA GLU A 115 10.17 -15.13 5.45
C GLU A 115 11.04 -14.84 4.22
N HIS A 116 10.62 -15.32 3.04
CA HIS A 116 11.31 -15.12 1.78
C HIS A 116 11.24 -13.68 1.25
N VAL A 117 10.12 -12.96 1.39
CA VAL A 117 9.92 -11.63 0.79
C VAL A 117 10.02 -10.46 1.77
N ALA A 118 9.98 -10.72 3.08
CA ALA A 118 10.03 -9.68 4.11
C ALA A 118 11.29 -8.80 4.04
N PRO A 119 12.50 -9.30 3.75
CA PRO A 119 13.68 -8.45 3.60
C PRO A 119 13.51 -7.38 2.50
N GLU A 120 12.94 -7.76 1.35
CA GLU A 120 12.72 -6.92 0.18
C GLU A 120 11.59 -5.91 0.43
N ILE A 121 10.53 -6.33 1.13
CA ILE A 121 9.45 -5.43 1.58
C ILE A 121 10.03 -4.35 2.51
N ARG A 122 10.83 -4.74 3.51
CA ARG A 122 11.48 -3.79 4.44
C ARG A 122 12.46 -2.87 3.72
N ALA A 123 13.13 -3.36 2.67
CA ALA A 123 14.02 -2.57 1.84
C ALA A 123 13.28 -1.68 0.81
N GLY A 124 11.95 -1.75 0.72
CA GLY A 124 11.16 -1.00 -0.28
C GLY A 124 11.41 -1.46 -1.73
N ALA A 125 11.99 -2.64 -1.93
CA ALA A 125 12.37 -3.16 -3.24
C ALA A 125 11.18 -3.82 -3.95
N TRP A 126 10.09 -3.08 -4.17
CA TRP A 126 8.78 -3.62 -4.60
C TRP A 126 8.81 -4.41 -5.91
N GLY A 127 9.64 -4.01 -6.88
CA GLY A 127 9.84 -4.79 -8.11
C GLY A 127 10.42 -6.18 -7.84
N LYS A 128 11.33 -6.30 -6.86
CA LYS A 128 11.87 -7.60 -6.42
C LYS A 128 10.85 -8.39 -5.61
N VAL A 129 10.06 -7.73 -4.75
CA VAL A 129 9.00 -8.40 -3.97
C VAL A 129 8.06 -9.17 -4.90
N ALA A 130 7.60 -8.53 -5.97
CA ALA A 130 6.70 -9.14 -6.94
C ALA A 130 7.30 -10.39 -7.62
N SER A 131 8.54 -10.31 -8.10
CA SER A 131 9.19 -11.44 -8.78
C SER A 131 9.53 -12.57 -7.82
N GLN A 132 10.05 -12.24 -6.63
CA GLN A 132 10.41 -13.22 -5.60
C GLN A 132 9.19 -13.99 -5.09
N ALA A 133 8.03 -13.34 -4.93
CA ALA A 133 6.81 -14.02 -4.51
C ALA A 133 6.39 -15.13 -5.49
N VAL A 134 6.44 -14.85 -6.80
CA VAL A 134 6.08 -15.81 -7.84
C VAL A 134 7.12 -16.93 -7.93
N ILE A 135 8.41 -16.60 -7.93
CA ILE A 135 9.50 -17.58 -7.98
C ILE A 135 9.41 -18.55 -6.80
N PHE A 136 9.24 -18.00 -5.59
CA PHE A 136 9.06 -18.79 -4.38
C PHE A 136 7.86 -19.73 -4.49
N THR A 137 6.71 -19.19 -4.92
CA THR A 137 5.47 -19.97 -5.04
C THR A 137 5.61 -21.11 -6.04
N GLU A 138 6.20 -20.85 -7.22
CA GLU A 138 6.47 -21.89 -8.22
C GLU A 138 7.39 -22.98 -7.66
N ASP A 139 8.50 -22.59 -7.02
CA ASP A 139 9.43 -23.55 -6.43
C ASP A 139 8.77 -24.39 -5.34
N ARG A 140 7.95 -23.76 -4.49
CA ARG A 140 7.29 -24.45 -3.38
C ARG A 140 6.23 -25.43 -3.87
N VAL A 141 5.37 -25.01 -4.80
CA VAL A 141 4.38 -25.89 -5.44
C VAL A 141 5.08 -27.07 -6.11
N ARG A 142 6.18 -26.81 -6.83
CA ARG A 142 6.97 -27.84 -7.50
C ARG A 142 7.56 -28.85 -6.51
N LYS A 143 8.13 -28.40 -5.40
CA LYS A 143 8.67 -29.26 -4.34
C LYS A 143 7.57 -30.09 -3.67
N TRP A 144 6.46 -29.48 -3.27
CA TRP A 144 5.31 -30.19 -2.68
C TRP A 144 4.74 -31.25 -3.63
N ALA A 145 4.68 -30.92 -4.91
CA ALA A 145 4.23 -31.82 -5.95
C ALA A 145 5.29 -32.86 -6.38
N GLY A 146 6.56 -32.70 -5.96
CA GLY A 146 7.70 -33.48 -6.44
C GLY A 146 7.80 -33.48 -7.97
N ARG A 147 7.66 -32.30 -8.57
CA ARG A 147 7.83 -32.06 -10.00
C ARG A 147 9.28 -31.67 -10.31
N PRO A 148 9.79 -32.00 -11.51
CA PRO A 148 11.17 -31.69 -11.89
C PRO A 148 11.41 -30.17 -11.98
N VAL A 149 12.66 -29.74 -11.75
CA VAL A 149 13.08 -28.31 -11.75
C VAL A 149 12.73 -27.58 -13.05
N GLY A 150 12.75 -28.27 -14.19
CA GLY A 150 12.43 -27.69 -15.49
C GLY A 150 10.96 -27.44 -15.76
N GLU A 151 10.06 -27.89 -14.88
CA GLU A 151 8.62 -27.68 -15.03
C GLU A 151 8.17 -26.47 -14.23
N ILE A 152 7.85 -25.41 -14.96
CA ILE A 152 7.54 -24.07 -14.43
C ILE A 152 6.31 -23.49 -15.12
N GLY A 153 5.80 -22.36 -14.64
CA GLY A 153 4.81 -21.60 -15.37
C GLY A 153 3.45 -22.31 -15.48
N LYS A 154 2.85 -22.24 -16.66
CA LYS A 154 1.58 -22.89 -16.98
C LYS A 154 1.64 -24.40 -16.78
N ASP A 155 2.72 -25.03 -17.24
CA ASP A 155 2.77 -26.48 -17.35
C ASP A 155 2.80 -27.09 -15.96
N LEU A 156 3.55 -26.48 -15.03
CA LEU A 156 3.49 -26.80 -13.60
C LEU A 156 2.08 -26.65 -13.02
N ALA A 157 1.39 -25.55 -13.32
CA ALA A 157 0.03 -25.31 -12.82
C ALA A 157 -0.97 -26.34 -13.35
N VAL A 158 -0.93 -26.67 -14.64
CA VAL A 158 -1.80 -27.69 -15.26
C VAL A 158 -1.51 -29.07 -14.68
N ALA A 159 -0.23 -29.44 -14.55
CA ALA A 159 0.17 -30.74 -14.04
C ALA A 159 -0.12 -30.94 -12.55
N THR A 160 -0.16 -29.85 -11.79
CA THR A 160 -0.40 -29.90 -10.33
C THR A 160 -1.88 -29.80 -10.01
N PHE A 161 -2.58 -28.82 -10.57
CA PHE A 161 -3.95 -28.46 -10.20
C PHE A 161 -5.02 -28.88 -11.22
N GLY A 162 -4.63 -29.32 -12.43
CA GLY A 162 -5.59 -29.64 -13.48
C GLY A 162 -6.33 -30.96 -13.27
N LYS A 163 -7.22 -31.32 -14.22
CA LYS A 163 -8.07 -32.53 -14.15
C LYS A 163 -7.33 -33.86 -13.96
N ALA A 164 -6.06 -33.93 -14.35
CA ALA A 164 -5.18 -35.08 -14.12
C ALA A 164 -4.11 -34.82 -13.04
N GLY A 165 -4.15 -33.64 -12.42
CA GLY A 165 -3.23 -33.20 -11.39
C GLY A 165 -3.51 -33.85 -10.04
N GLN A 166 -2.43 -34.10 -9.30
CA GLN A 166 -2.44 -34.77 -8.00
C GLN A 166 -2.94 -33.88 -6.85
N PHE A 167 -2.98 -32.56 -7.04
CA PHE A 167 -3.33 -31.56 -6.05
C PHE A 167 -4.46 -30.65 -6.54
N GLN A 168 -5.52 -31.22 -7.13
CA GLN A 168 -6.74 -30.47 -7.44
C GLN A 168 -7.29 -29.80 -6.18
N MET A 169 -7.73 -28.55 -6.30
CA MET A 169 -8.27 -27.78 -5.18
C MET A 169 -9.72 -27.41 -5.42
N GLY A 170 -10.54 -27.47 -4.39
CA GLY A 170 -11.98 -27.25 -4.48
C GLY A 170 -12.80 -28.55 -4.46
N LYS A 171 -14.12 -28.40 -4.32
CA LYS A 171 -15.07 -29.51 -4.20
C LYS A 171 -15.82 -29.79 -5.50
N THR A 172 -15.97 -28.77 -6.33
CA THR A 172 -16.70 -28.84 -7.60
C THR A 172 -15.75 -28.74 -8.79
N GLU A 173 -16.20 -29.19 -9.96
CA GLU A 173 -15.41 -29.08 -11.20
C GLU A 173 -15.08 -27.61 -11.53
N GLY A 174 -16.00 -26.69 -11.29
CA GLY A 174 -15.79 -25.26 -11.52
C GLY A 174 -14.76 -24.65 -10.57
N GLU A 175 -14.73 -25.07 -9.30
CA GLU A 175 -13.70 -24.64 -8.35
C GLU A 175 -12.33 -25.21 -8.74
N ASN A 176 -12.26 -26.49 -9.10
CA ASN A 176 -11.03 -27.13 -9.58
C ASN A 176 -10.43 -26.38 -10.77
N GLU A 177 -11.26 -26.06 -11.77
CA GLU A 177 -10.84 -25.27 -12.92
C GLU A 177 -10.43 -23.84 -12.52
N GLY A 178 -11.18 -23.21 -11.62
CA GLY A 178 -10.88 -21.87 -11.11
C GLY A 178 -9.50 -21.79 -10.46
N TRP A 179 -9.16 -22.73 -9.58
CA TRP A 179 -7.83 -22.79 -8.95
C TRP A 179 -6.71 -23.07 -9.95
N GLN A 180 -6.95 -23.96 -10.90
CA GLN A 180 -5.99 -24.22 -11.98
C GLN A 180 -5.74 -22.97 -12.83
N LEU A 181 -6.80 -22.21 -13.19
CA LEU A 181 -6.69 -20.98 -13.95
C LEU A 181 -6.03 -19.87 -13.15
N PHE A 182 -6.31 -19.78 -11.85
CA PHE A 182 -5.69 -18.83 -10.95
C PHE A 182 -4.16 -19.04 -10.87
N ALA A 183 -3.71 -20.28 -10.64
CA ALA A 183 -2.28 -20.62 -10.64
C ALA A 183 -1.60 -20.31 -11.99
N GLN A 184 -2.27 -20.61 -13.11
CA GLN A 184 -1.78 -20.24 -14.45
C GLN A 184 -1.69 -18.72 -14.64
N GLY A 185 -2.67 -17.97 -14.11
CA GLY A 185 -2.70 -16.51 -14.15
C GLY A 185 -1.50 -15.89 -13.44
N ILE A 186 -1.20 -16.35 -12.21
CA ILE A 186 0.00 -15.94 -11.46
C ILE A 186 1.26 -16.21 -12.30
N ALA A 187 1.39 -17.43 -12.81
CA ALA A 187 2.61 -17.87 -13.48
C ALA A 187 2.83 -17.24 -14.88
N ARG A 188 1.76 -16.85 -15.59
CA ARG A 188 1.85 -16.23 -16.93
C ARG A 188 1.80 -14.72 -16.93
N ALA A 189 0.86 -14.14 -16.18
CA ALA A 189 0.57 -12.71 -16.26
C ALA A 189 1.39 -11.91 -15.24
N LEU A 190 1.80 -12.53 -14.13
CA LEU A 190 2.39 -11.80 -13.00
C LEU A 190 3.90 -12.08 -12.83
N ARG A 191 4.43 -13.12 -13.49
CA ARG A 191 5.84 -13.53 -13.40
C ARG A 191 6.84 -12.57 -14.05
N ASN A 192 6.49 -11.96 -15.19
CA ASN A 192 7.44 -11.16 -15.96
C ASN A 192 7.40 -9.68 -15.55
N VAL A 193 7.85 -9.42 -14.32
CA VAL A 193 7.73 -8.11 -13.69
C VAL A 193 8.46 -7.00 -14.46
N ASP A 194 9.61 -7.34 -15.05
CA ASP A 194 10.42 -6.41 -15.85
C ASP A 194 9.76 -6.08 -17.20
N ALA A 195 9.17 -7.06 -17.89
CA ALA A 195 8.45 -6.78 -19.13
C ALA A 195 7.18 -5.95 -18.90
N HIS A 196 6.62 -6.00 -17.69
CA HIS A 196 5.46 -5.18 -17.29
C HIS A 196 5.86 -3.83 -16.69
N ARG A 197 7.16 -3.52 -16.60
CA ARG A 197 7.70 -2.26 -16.06
C ARG A 197 7.03 -1.86 -14.75
N ILE A 198 6.85 -2.82 -13.85
CA ILE A 198 6.07 -2.60 -12.64
C ILE A 198 6.71 -1.51 -11.78
N GLN A 199 8.03 -1.39 -11.78
CA GLN A 199 8.77 -0.32 -11.13
C GLN A 199 8.39 1.10 -11.61
N ASP A 200 7.90 1.24 -12.84
CA ASP A 200 7.51 2.53 -13.41
C ASP A 200 6.06 2.89 -13.08
N ARG A 201 5.31 1.98 -12.42
CA ARG A 201 3.91 2.20 -12.08
C ARG A 201 3.78 3.09 -10.83
N PRO A 202 2.82 4.03 -10.80
CA PRO A 202 2.51 4.80 -9.59
C PRO A 202 2.02 3.92 -8.42
N ASP A 203 1.45 2.74 -8.72
CA ASP A 203 0.86 1.82 -7.74
C ASP A 203 1.69 0.56 -7.49
N HIS A 204 2.99 0.58 -7.80
CA HIS A 204 3.86 -0.62 -7.77
C HIS A 204 3.92 -1.30 -6.39
N LYS A 205 3.84 -0.55 -5.29
CA LYS A 205 3.73 -1.09 -3.91
C LYS A 205 2.47 -1.94 -3.77
N ARG A 206 1.30 -1.38 -4.12
CA ARG A 206 0.02 -2.09 -4.06
C ARG A 206 -0.02 -3.30 -4.98
N TYR A 207 0.55 -3.18 -6.17
CA TYR A 207 0.68 -4.30 -7.10
C TYR A 207 1.47 -5.46 -6.49
N ALA A 208 2.66 -5.16 -5.93
CA ALA A 208 3.52 -6.17 -5.32
C ALA A 208 2.84 -6.87 -4.13
N LEU A 209 2.15 -6.12 -3.26
CA LEU A 209 1.41 -6.67 -2.13
C LEU A 209 0.22 -7.52 -2.58
N GLY A 210 -0.51 -7.12 -3.61
CA GLY A 210 -1.59 -7.92 -4.20
C GLY A 210 -1.08 -9.26 -4.74
N LEU A 211 0.12 -9.27 -5.34
CA LEU A 211 0.77 -10.48 -5.81
C LEU A 211 1.22 -11.40 -4.66
N VAL A 212 1.80 -10.83 -3.59
CA VAL A 212 2.12 -11.59 -2.37
C VAL A 212 0.86 -12.23 -1.79
N GLY A 213 -0.25 -11.50 -1.71
CA GLY A 213 -1.54 -12.03 -1.27
C GLY A 213 -2.07 -13.16 -2.15
N ALA A 214 -1.97 -13.02 -3.48
CA ALA A 214 -2.40 -14.06 -4.42
C ALA A 214 -1.55 -15.35 -4.30
N CYS A 215 -0.24 -15.20 -4.16
CA CYS A 215 0.70 -16.29 -3.90
C CYS A 215 0.41 -16.98 -2.57
N SER A 216 0.20 -16.18 -1.50
CA SER A 216 -0.17 -16.67 -0.17
C SER A 216 -1.47 -17.48 -0.21
N LEU A 217 -2.51 -16.97 -0.88
CA LEU A 217 -3.79 -17.66 -1.04
C LEU A 217 -3.61 -19.04 -1.68
N LEU A 218 -2.80 -19.13 -2.73
CA LEU A 218 -2.53 -20.41 -3.40
C LEU A 218 -1.81 -21.41 -2.47
N LEU A 219 -0.77 -20.96 -1.76
CA LEU A 219 0.02 -21.81 -0.87
C LEU A 219 -0.81 -22.29 0.33
N THR A 220 -1.53 -21.38 0.98
CA THR A 220 -2.38 -21.68 2.13
C THR A 220 -3.54 -22.61 1.77
N GLN A 221 -4.18 -22.40 0.61
CA GLN A 221 -5.23 -23.31 0.13
C GLN A 221 -4.68 -24.72 -0.11
N MET A 222 -3.50 -24.81 -0.74
CA MET A 222 -2.87 -26.10 -1.00
C MET A 222 -2.50 -26.83 0.30
N ARG A 223 -2.03 -26.11 1.33
CA ARG A 223 -1.79 -26.67 2.68
C ARG A 223 -3.09 -27.16 3.32
N TYR A 224 -4.15 -26.35 3.24
CA TYR A 224 -5.44 -26.67 3.84
C TYR A 224 -6.02 -27.97 3.26
N GLU A 225 -5.97 -28.14 1.94
CA GLU A 225 -6.56 -29.30 1.28
C GLU A 225 -5.64 -30.53 1.25
N HIS A 226 -4.32 -30.33 1.20
CA HIS A 226 -3.38 -31.42 0.87
C HIS A 226 -2.12 -31.48 1.72
N GLY A 227 -2.02 -30.72 2.83
CA GLY A 227 -0.79 -30.60 3.61
C GLY A 227 -0.17 -31.92 4.08
N ASN A 228 -0.98 -32.96 4.27
CA ASN A 228 -0.54 -34.32 4.63
C ASN A 228 -0.02 -35.17 3.46
N ARG A 229 -0.11 -34.68 2.21
CA ARG A 229 0.24 -35.40 0.98
C ARG A 229 1.46 -34.82 0.26
N PHE A 230 2.07 -33.78 0.82
CA PHE A 230 3.25 -33.15 0.21
C PHE A 230 4.44 -34.09 0.20
N LYS A 231 5.18 -34.08 -0.92
CA LYS A 231 6.38 -34.92 -1.09
C LYS A 231 7.61 -34.35 -0.41
N ASP A 232 7.64 -33.03 -0.21
CA ASP A 232 8.70 -32.32 0.50
C ASP A 232 8.06 -31.36 1.51
N THR A 233 8.23 -31.62 2.80
CA THR A 233 7.74 -30.77 3.89
C THR A 233 8.88 -30.03 4.59
N ALA A 234 10.13 -30.14 4.10
CA ALA A 234 11.23 -29.37 4.67
C ALA A 234 10.91 -27.88 4.54
N PRO A 235 11.25 -27.04 5.53
CA PRO A 235 11.11 -25.60 5.40
C PRO A 235 11.84 -25.13 4.13
N ALA A 236 11.26 -24.20 3.38
CA ALA A 236 11.92 -23.63 2.23
C ALA A 236 13.30 -23.09 2.66
N SER A 237 14.38 -23.74 2.21
CA SER A 237 15.73 -23.23 2.44
C SER A 237 15.85 -21.87 1.78
N SER A 238 16.35 -20.87 2.51
CA SER A 238 16.75 -19.56 1.99
C SER A 238 17.90 -19.72 0.98
N GLY A 239 17.58 -20.22 -0.21
CA GLY A 239 18.54 -20.52 -1.26
C GLY A 239 18.89 -19.23 -2.00
N SER A 240 19.97 -18.59 -1.57
CA SER A 240 20.74 -17.69 -2.42
C SER A 240 21.56 -18.53 -3.40
N GLU A 241 21.17 -18.57 -4.67
CA GLU A 241 22.05 -18.80 -5.83
C GLU A 241 21.56 -17.99 -7.02
#